data_AF-A0A8C0Y941-F1
#
_entry.id   AF-A0A8C0Y941-F1
#
_cell.length_a   1.000
_cell.length_b   1.000
_cell.length_c   1.000
_cell.angle_alpha   90.00
_cell.angle_beta   90.00
_cell.angle_gamma   90.00
#
_symmetry.space_group_name_H-M   'P 1'
#
loop_
_entity.id
_entity.type
_entity.pdbx_description
1 polymer ?
#
loop_
_entity_poly.entity_id
_entity_poly.type
_entity_poly.pdbx_seq_one_letter_code
_entity_poly.pdbx_strand_id
1 'polypeptide(L)'
;MAVEKRLAYSIVQFLRDQTHCGSLNSDEQESLEVAVQCLETTFKISSSDYHLAVPQPLREIFLNSLLKNDIVSLPETFPSPEDLERAEQLKNEGNNHMKEENYSSAVDCYTKAIELDQRNAVYYCNRAAAHSKLGHYTEATGDCERAIAIDPSYSKAYGRMGLALTSVSKYPEAISYFNKALVLDPENDTYKSNLKIAEQKQKEASSPTATGLGFDMASLINNPAFISMAASVMQNQQVQQLMSGMMSNAVGGPAAGVGGLSDISSLIEAGQQFAQQIQQQNPELIEQLRNHIRSRSFSGSAEEHS
;
A
#
# COMPACT_ATOMS: atom_id res chain seq x y z
N MET A 1 20.20 17.32 15.77
CA MET A 1 19.47 18.37 16.52
C MET A 1 17.95 18.37 16.35
N ALA A 2 17.40 18.23 15.14
CA ALA A 2 15.93 18.29 14.96
C ALA A 2 15.19 17.06 15.53
N VAL A 3 15.81 15.88 15.48
CA VAL A 3 15.20 14.62 15.95
C VAL A 3 15.16 14.57 17.48
N GLU A 4 16.25 15.00 18.12
CA GLU A 4 16.42 15.06 19.56
C GLU A 4 15.42 16.03 20.19
N LYS A 5 15.18 17.19 19.55
CA LYS A 5 14.14 18.14 19.96
C LYS A 5 12.73 17.58 19.82
N ARG A 6 12.43 16.86 18.73
CA ARG A 6 11.14 16.19 18.53
C ARG A 6 10.90 15.11 19.59
N LEU A 7 11.92 14.30 19.90
CA LEU A 7 11.83 13.28 20.95
C LEU A 7 11.59 13.91 22.33
N ALA A 8 12.37 14.93 22.70
CA ALA A 8 12.19 15.65 23.95
C ALA A 8 10.79 16.28 24.04
N TYR A 9 10.28 16.85 22.94
CA TYR A 9 8.93 17.38 22.87
C TYR A 9 7.85 16.30 23.06
N SER A 10 8.00 15.13 22.45
CA SER A 10 7.08 13.99 22.66
C SER A 10 7.06 13.49 24.11
N ILE A 11 8.22 13.49 24.79
CA ILE A 11 8.32 13.14 26.21
C ILE A 11 7.60 14.19 27.05
N VAL A 12 7.84 15.49 26.81
CA VAL A 12 7.18 16.59 27.53
C VAL A 12 5.65 16.51 27.41
N GLN A 13 5.13 16.26 26.20
CA GLN A 13 3.69 16.09 25.98
C GLN A 13 3.14 14.90 26.77
N PHE A 14 3.82 13.75 26.73
CA PHE A 14 3.42 12.58 27.51
C PHE A 14 3.37 12.87 29.02
N LEU A 15 4.40 13.52 29.58
CA LEU A 15 4.46 13.86 31.00
C LEU A 15 3.31 14.84 31.38
N ARG A 16 3.03 15.84 30.55
CA ARG A 16 1.89 16.75 30.75
C ARG A 16 0.53 16.05 30.65
N ASP A 17 0.38 15.07 29.78
CA ASP A 17 -0.84 14.26 29.73
C ASP A 17 -1.03 13.46 31.03
N GLN A 18 0.05 13.04 31.69
CA GLN A 18 -0.03 12.32 32.98
C GLN A 18 -0.45 13.23 34.14
N THR A 19 -0.06 14.51 34.16
CA THR A 19 -0.52 15.45 35.20
C THR A 19 -2.03 15.68 35.16
N HIS A 20 -2.64 15.59 33.97
CA HIS A 20 -4.08 15.82 33.79
C HIS A 20 -4.93 14.56 34.01
N CYS A 21 -4.33 13.37 34.05
CA CYS A 21 -5.06 12.10 34.09
C CYS A 21 -5.39 11.58 35.52
N GLY A 22 -5.11 12.36 36.56
CA GLY A 22 -5.72 12.22 37.89
C GLY A 22 -5.27 11.05 38.78
N SER A 23 -4.17 10.37 38.46
CA SER A 23 -3.65 9.25 39.29
C SER A 23 -2.46 9.60 40.19
N LEU A 24 -1.93 10.83 40.11
CA LEU A 24 -0.73 11.26 40.81
C LEU A 24 -1.07 12.08 42.05
N ASN A 25 -0.35 11.85 43.15
CA ASN A 25 -0.42 12.68 44.35
C ASN A 25 0.31 14.03 44.16
N SER A 26 0.19 14.94 45.13
CA SER A 26 0.77 16.30 45.03
C SER A 26 2.28 16.30 44.82
N ASP A 27 3.01 15.45 45.55
CA ASP A 27 4.48 15.38 45.48
C ASP A 27 4.95 14.82 44.11
N GLU A 28 4.20 13.86 43.56
CA GLU A 28 4.44 13.30 42.23
C GLU A 28 4.15 14.31 41.12
N GLN A 29 3.13 15.16 41.27
CA GLN A 29 2.84 16.23 40.32
C GLN A 29 3.95 17.27 40.30
N GLU A 30 4.42 17.74 41.46
CA GLU A 30 5.56 18.66 41.54
C GLU A 30 6.83 18.07 40.92
N SER A 31 7.11 16.80 41.20
CA SER A 31 8.26 16.09 40.62
C SER A 31 8.19 16.02 39.09
N LEU A 32 6.99 15.81 38.55
CA LEU A 32 6.75 15.72 37.11
C LEU A 32 6.87 17.08 36.42
N GLU A 33 6.40 18.15 37.06
CA GLU A 33 6.57 19.53 36.58
C GLU A 33 8.05 19.94 36.51
N VAL A 34 8.82 19.60 37.55
CA VAL A 34 10.28 19.83 37.55
C VAL A 34 10.94 19.08 36.39
N ALA A 35 10.57 17.83 36.15
CA ALA A 35 11.10 17.05 35.03
C ALA A 35 10.78 17.68 33.67
N VAL A 36 9.55 18.16 33.47
CA VAL A 36 9.15 18.90 32.27
C VAL A 36 10.02 20.15 32.09
N GLN A 37 10.19 20.95 33.14
CA GLN A 37 10.97 22.18 33.07
C GLN A 37 12.46 21.93 32.79
N CYS A 38 13.04 20.86 33.33
CA CYS A 38 14.40 20.43 33.03
C CYS A 38 14.56 20.07 31.53
N LEU A 39 13.60 19.34 30.96
CA LEU A 39 13.62 18.97 29.54
C LEU A 39 13.46 20.19 28.64
N GLU A 40 12.53 21.09 28.95
CA GLU A 40 12.31 22.33 28.20
C GLU A 40 13.57 23.21 28.15
N THR A 41 14.22 23.37 29.32
CA THR A 41 15.45 24.16 29.45
C THR A 41 16.61 23.53 28.70
N THR A 42 16.80 22.21 28.86
CA THR A 42 17.94 21.49 28.27
C THR A 42 17.86 21.44 26.75
N PHE A 43 16.67 21.17 26.20
CA PHE A 43 16.48 21.01 24.76
C PHE A 43 16.07 22.29 24.05
N LYS A 44 15.87 23.40 24.79
CA LYS A 44 15.37 24.69 24.27
C LYS A 44 14.08 24.48 23.47
N ILE A 45 13.08 23.91 24.14
CA ILE A 45 11.75 23.62 23.62
C ILE A 45 10.68 24.19 24.57
N SER A 46 9.50 24.49 24.04
CA SER A 46 8.35 25.06 24.74
C SER A 46 7.06 24.37 24.27
N SER A 47 5.99 24.48 25.05
CA SER A 47 4.65 24.01 24.65
C SER A 47 4.08 24.67 23.40
N SER A 48 4.66 25.80 22.96
CA SER A 48 4.30 26.48 21.72
C SER A 48 4.97 25.89 20.46
N ASP A 49 5.90 24.94 20.61
CA ASP A 49 6.66 24.36 19.50
C ASP A 49 5.89 23.24 18.76
N TYR A 50 4.66 23.53 18.33
CA TYR A 50 3.79 22.57 17.62
C TYR A 50 4.42 21.96 16.36
N HIS A 51 5.39 22.64 15.74
CA HIS A 51 6.15 22.12 14.60
C HIS A 51 7.00 20.88 14.93
N LEU A 52 7.30 20.65 16.21
CA LEU A 52 8.00 19.48 16.73
C LEU A 52 7.05 18.30 17.01
N ALA A 53 5.73 18.54 17.03
CA ALA A 53 4.76 17.49 17.24
C ALA A 53 4.90 16.39 16.18
N VAL A 54 4.73 15.15 16.63
CA VAL A 54 4.74 13.96 15.79
C VAL A 54 3.30 13.46 15.63
N PRO A 55 2.93 12.82 14.49
CA PRO A 55 1.57 12.38 14.24
C PRO A 55 1.03 11.33 15.24
N GLN A 56 1.93 10.56 15.87
CA GLN A 56 1.58 9.50 16.82
C GLN A 56 2.09 9.85 18.23
N PRO A 57 1.25 9.73 19.28
CA PRO A 57 1.67 9.90 20.66
C PRO A 57 2.79 8.93 21.06
N LEU A 58 3.70 9.37 21.95
CA LEU A 58 4.82 8.55 22.41
C LEU A 58 4.37 7.21 23.01
N ARG A 59 3.25 7.21 23.75
CA ARG A 59 2.65 6.00 24.31
C ARG A 59 2.26 5.00 23.23
N GLU A 60 1.66 5.47 22.14
CA GLU A 60 1.24 4.61 21.02
C GLU A 60 2.45 4.07 20.27
N ILE A 61 3.48 4.89 20.06
CA ILE A 61 4.77 4.43 19.48
C ILE A 61 5.38 3.32 20.33
N PHE A 62 5.40 3.50 21.66
CA PHE A 62 5.93 2.50 22.59
C PHE A 62 5.08 1.23 22.59
N LEU A 63 3.75 1.33 22.65
CA LEU A 63 2.86 0.18 22.58
C LEU A 63 2.97 -0.56 21.24
N ASN A 64 3.09 0.15 20.12
CA ASN A 64 3.32 -0.47 18.82
C ASN A 64 4.68 -1.18 18.75
N SER A 65 5.69 -0.66 19.45
CA SER A 65 6.97 -1.38 19.60
C SER A 65 6.82 -2.62 20.47
N LEU A 66 6.07 -2.54 21.58
CA LEU A 66 5.82 -3.70 22.44
C LEU A 66 5.01 -4.77 21.72
N LEU A 67 3.94 -4.41 21.02
CA LEU A 67 3.10 -5.35 20.26
C LEU A 67 3.86 -5.97 19.08
N LYS A 68 4.78 -5.25 18.44
CA LYS A 68 5.71 -5.83 17.47
C LYS A 68 6.73 -6.78 18.14
N ASN A 69 7.11 -6.49 19.38
CA ASN A 69 8.05 -7.28 20.17
C ASN A 69 7.40 -8.48 20.88
N ASP A 70 6.09 -8.49 21.12
CA ASP A 70 5.38 -9.62 21.74
C ASP A 70 5.30 -10.83 20.82
N ILE A 71 5.49 -10.63 19.51
CA ILE A 71 5.73 -11.75 18.60
C ILE A 71 7.19 -12.26 18.79
N VAL A 72 8.15 -11.40 19.17
CA VAL A 72 9.64 -11.59 19.16
C VAL A 72 10.20 -11.91 20.55
N SER A 73 9.60 -12.84 21.28
CA SER A 73 10.30 -13.42 22.43
C SER A 73 11.27 -14.49 21.92
N LEU A 74 12.49 -14.10 21.55
CA LEU A 74 13.57 -15.07 21.30
C LEU A 74 13.83 -15.86 22.58
N PRO A 75 14.05 -17.19 22.52
CA PRO A 75 14.37 -17.99 23.70
C PRO A 75 15.57 -17.40 24.45
N GLU A 76 15.47 -17.32 25.78
CA GLU A 76 16.56 -16.83 26.63
C GLU A 76 17.79 -17.74 26.59
N THR A 77 17.59 -19.02 26.26
CA THR A 77 18.65 -20.02 26.11
C THR A 77 19.27 -19.95 24.72
N PHE A 78 20.61 -19.87 24.66
CA PHE A 78 21.36 -19.96 23.41
C PHE A 78 21.43 -21.42 22.91
N PRO A 79 21.33 -21.67 21.58
CA PRO A 79 21.48 -23.00 21.02
C PRO A 79 22.87 -23.60 21.33
N SER A 80 22.94 -24.93 21.49
CA SER A 80 24.23 -25.61 21.62
C SER A 80 25.00 -25.61 20.28
N PRO A 81 26.34 -25.77 20.28
CA PRO A 81 27.09 -25.90 19.03
C PRO A 81 26.60 -27.02 18.11
N GLU A 82 26.12 -28.13 18.71
CA GLU A 82 25.55 -29.26 17.97
C GLU A 82 24.21 -28.88 17.30
N ASP A 83 23.36 -28.11 17.99
CA ASP A 83 22.11 -27.60 17.43
C ASP A 83 22.34 -26.63 16.27
N LEU A 84 23.34 -25.75 16.40
CA LEU A 84 23.73 -24.83 15.31
C LEU A 84 24.23 -25.58 14.08
N GLU A 85 25.07 -26.59 14.27
CA GLU A 85 25.55 -27.41 13.15
C GLU A 85 24.40 -28.16 12.48
N ARG A 86 23.49 -28.73 13.27
CA ARG A 86 22.31 -29.42 12.76
C ARG A 86 21.33 -28.48 12.04
N ALA A 87 21.14 -27.26 12.55
CA ALA A 87 20.33 -26.23 11.91
C ALA A 87 20.91 -25.85 10.54
N GLU A 88 22.24 -25.72 10.44
CA GLU A 88 22.92 -25.44 9.17
C GLU A 88 22.78 -26.60 8.17
N GLN A 89 22.86 -27.85 8.63
CA GLN A 89 22.60 -29.04 7.79
C GLN A 89 21.17 -29.04 7.25
N LEU A 90 20.17 -28.80 8.11
CA LEU A 90 18.76 -28.70 7.72
C LEU A 90 18.51 -27.56 6.74
N LYS A 91 19.15 -26.39 6.93
CA LYS A 91 19.10 -25.29 5.96
C LYS A 91 19.67 -25.73 4.59
N ASN A 92 20.77 -26.47 4.58
CA ASN A 92 21.36 -26.95 3.32
C ASN A 92 20.47 -27.99 2.62
N GLU A 93 19.82 -28.89 3.37
CA GLU A 93 18.83 -29.83 2.86
C GLU A 93 17.62 -29.08 2.28
N GLY A 94 17.08 -28.10 3.01
CA GLY A 94 16.02 -27.23 2.51
C GLY A 94 16.41 -26.49 1.24
N ASN A 95 17.66 -26.03 1.11
CA ASN A 95 18.17 -25.40 -0.11
C ASN A 95 18.23 -26.39 -1.28
N ASN A 96 18.50 -27.68 -1.03
CA ASN A 96 18.47 -28.70 -2.08
C ASN A 96 17.04 -28.97 -2.54
N HIS A 97 16.09 -29.09 -1.61
CA HIS A 97 14.67 -29.19 -1.97
C HIS A 97 14.16 -27.96 -2.73
N MET A 98 14.64 -26.75 -2.43
CA MET A 98 14.32 -25.57 -3.24
C MET A 98 14.80 -25.69 -4.69
N LYS A 99 15.96 -26.32 -4.94
CA LYS A 99 16.49 -26.54 -6.31
C LYS A 99 15.71 -27.61 -7.05
N GLU A 100 15.18 -28.59 -6.33
CA GLU A 100 14.31 -29.66 -6.85
C GLU A 100 12.85 -29.20 -7.03
N GLU A 101 12.54 -27.94 -6.69
CA GLU A 101 11.18 -27.40 -6.65
C GLU A 101 10.23 -28.10 -5.66
N ASN A 102 10.80 -28.88 -4.73
CA ASN A 102 10.10 -29.55 -3.63
C ASN A 102 9.86 -28.57 -2.46
N TYR A 103 9.07 -27.52 -2.71
CA TYR A 103 8.94 -26.39 -1.78
C TYR A 103 8.35 -26.76 -0.42
N SER A 104 7.44 -27.75 -0.35
CA SER A 104 6.88 -28.22 0.93
C SER A 104 7.96 -28.81 1.83
N SER A 105 8.79 -29.71 1.29
CA SER A 105 9.91 -30.31 2.04
C SER A 105 10.95 -29.27 2.42
N ALA A 106 11.15 -28.24 1.59
CA ALA A 106 12.01 -27.11 1.93
C ALA A 106 11.48 -26.33 3.15
N VAL A 107 10.17 -26.05 3.21
CA VAL A 107 9.54 -25.42 4.38
C VAL A 107 9.75 -26.26 5.65
N ASP A 108 9.59 -27.58 5.57
CA ASP A 108 9.79 -28.48 6.71
C ASP A 108 11.23 -28.43 7.22
N CYS A 109 12.22 -28.44 6.31
CA CYS A 109 13.63 -28.36 6.67
C CYS A 109 13.97 -27.03 7.35
N TYR A 110 13.52 -25.90 6.79
CA TYR A 110 13.77 -24.60 7.41
C TYR A 110 13.04 -24.44 8.74
N THR A 111 11.85 -25.02 8.88
CA THR A 111 11.12 -25.00 10.16
C THR A 111 11.88 -25.73 11.24
N LYS A 112 12.40 -26.92 10.95
CA LYS A 112 13.28 -27.66 11.89
C LYS A 112 14.57 -26.89 12.20
N ALA A 113 15.15 -26.19 11.22
CA ALA A 113 16.32 -25.35 11.47
C ALA A 113 16.00 -24.18 12.42
N ILE A 114 14.83 -23.56 12.25
CA ILE A 114 14.33 -22.48 13.13
C ILE A 114 14.06 -22.99 14.55
N GLU A 115 13.50 -24.20 14.70
CA GLU A 115 13.27 -24.80 16.02
C GLU A 115 14.57 -24.96 16.82
N LEU A 116 15.69 -25.24 16.13
CA LEU A 116 17.02 -25.37 16.73
C LEU A 116 17.70 -24.01 16.96
N ASP A 117 17.55 -23.07 16.02
CA ASP A 117 18.08 -21.71 16.14
C ASP A 117 17.12 -20.66 15.56
N GLN A 118 16.41 -20.00 16.48
CA GLN A 118 15.45 -18.94 16.20
C GLN A 118 16.12 -17.58 15.93
N ARG A 119 17.45 -17.48 16.05
CA ARG A 119 18.20 -16.22 15.96
C ARG A 119 18.87 -16.03 14.60
N ASN A 120 18.63 -16.91 13.64
CA ASN A 120 19.22 -16.82 12.31
C ASN A 120 18.22 -16.30 11.27
N ALA A 121 18.41 -15.05 10.84
CA ALA A 121 17.57 -14.40 9.83
C ALA A 121 17.52 -15.15 8.49
N VAL A 122 18.57 -15.93 8.16
CA VAL A 122 18.64 -16.68 6.90
C VAL A 122 17.58 -17.76 6.83
N TYR A 123 17.29 -18.45 7.94
CA TYR A 123 16.32 -19.55 7.94
C TYR A 123 14.90 -19.06 7.67
N TYR A 124 14.47 -18.02 8.38
CA TYR A 124 13.19 -17.36 8.14
C TYR A 124 13.12 -16.81 6.71
N CYS A 125 14.15 -16.09 6.26
CA CYS A 125 14.18 -15.57 4.90
C CYS A 125 14.02 -16.70 3.87
N ASN A 126 14.73 -17.82 4.02
CA ASN A 126 14.66 -18.97 3.12
C ASN A 126 13.30 -19.67 3.14
N ARG A 127 12.70 -19.82 4.32
CA ARG A 127 11.33 -20.33 4.46
C ARG A 127 10.31 -19.40 3.80
N ALA A 128 10.48 -18.09 3.91
CA ALA A 128 9.63 -17.12 3.20
C ALA A 128 9.68 -17.29 1.67
N ALA A 129 10.85 -17.63 1.11
CA ALA A 129 10.97 -17.92 -0.31
C ALA A 129 10.20 -19.18 -0.70
N ALA A 130 10.29 -20.24 0.11
CA ALA A 130 9.55 -21.48 -0.11
C ALA A 130 8.02 -21.25 -0.01
N HIS A 131 7.57 -20.52 1.02
CA HIS A 131 6.17 -20.11 1.16
C HIS A 131 5.68 -19.28 -0.03
N SER A 132 6.49 -18.33 -0.52
CA SER A 132 6.15 -17.54 -1.71
C SER A 132 5.97 -18.42 -2.95
N LYS A 133 6.78 -19.47 -3.11
CA LYS A 133 6.66 -20.44 -4.22
C LYS A 133 5.41 -21.32 -4.12
N LEU A 134 4.92 -21.55 -2.91
CA LEU A 134 3.66 -22.24 -2.63
C LEU A 134 2.43 -21.32 -2.70
N GLY A 135 2.62 -20.00 -2.88
CA GLY A 135 1.53 -19.01 -2.84
C GLY A 135 1.07 -18.65 -1.42
N HIS A 136 1.77 -19.10 -0.38
CA HIS A 136 1.50 -18.82 1.03
C HIS A 136 2.09 -17.45 1.41
N TYR A 137 1.54 -16.38 0.83
CA TYR A 137 2.15 -15.05 0.94
C TYR A 137 2.05 -14.45 2.35
N THR A 138 1.02 -14.79 3.13
CA THR A 138 0.87 -14.31 4.51
C THR A 138 1.99 -14.85 5.40
N GLU A 139 2.26 -16.14 5.32
CA GLU A 139 3.35 -16.82 6.02
C GLU A 139 4.71 -16.29 5.56
N ALA A 140 4.88 -16.05 4.25
CA ALA A 140 6.09 -15.45 3.71
C ALA A 140 6.33 -14.03 4.28
N THR A 141 5.29 -13.21 4.43
CA THR A 141 5.45 -11.88 5.04
C THR A 141 5.84 -11.98 6.51
N GLY A 142 5.21 -12.87 7.30
CA GLY A 142 5.56 -13.07 8.70
C GLY A 142 7.02 -13.52 8.89
N ASP A 143 7.49 -14.45 8.06
CA ASP A 143 8.89 -14.87 8.06
C ASP A 143 9.86 -13.74 7.65
N CYS A 144 9.48 -12.90 6.68
CA CYS A 144 10.29 -11.74 6.32
C CYS A 144 10.37 -10.71 7.47
N GLU A 145 9.27 -10.46 8.18
CA GLU A 145 9.28 -9.61 9.38
C GLU A 145 10.24 -10.16 10.43
N ARG A 146 10.30 -11.49 10.60
CA ARG A 146 11.24 -12.13 11.54
C ARG A 146 12.68 -11.98 11.11
N ALA A 147 12.97 -12.25 9.85
CA ALA A 147 14.30 -12.05 9.31
C ALA A 147 14.77 -10.59 9.49
N ILE A 148 13.90 -9.60 9.25
CA ILE A 148 14.21 -8.17 9.43
C ILE A 148 14.38 -7.80 10.90
N ALA A 149 13.57 -8.36 11.80
CA ALA A 149 13.71 -8.10 13.23
C ALA A 149 15.03 -8.64 13.79
N ILE A 150 15.47 -9.80 13.31
CA ILE A 150 16.74 -10.43 13.69
C ILE A 150 17.93 -9.69 13.07
N ASP A 151 17.88 -9.43 11.76
CA ASP A 151 18.92 -8.69 11.04
C ASP A 151 18.30 -7.58 10.16
N PRO A 152 18.22 -6.34 10.68
CA PRO A 152 17.70 -5.20 9.94
C PRO A 152 18.52 -4.81 8.71
N SER A 153 19.74 -5.33 8.57
CA SER A 153 20.63 -5.08 7.42
C SER A 153 20.49 -6.13 6.31
N TYR A 154 19.67 -7.17 6.51
CA TYR A 154 19.55 -8.26 5.56
C TYR A 154 18.67 -7.92 4.36
N SER A 155 19.28 -7.34 3.31
CA SER A 155 18.59 -6.87 2.09
C SER A 155 17.63 -7.88 1.47
N LYS A 156 17.98 -9.18 1.46
CA LYS A 156 17.15 -10.26 0.91
C LYS A 156 15.78 -10.39 1.58
N ALA A 157 15.69 -10.13 2.88
CA ALA A 157 14.41 -10.19 3.59
C ALA A 157 13.47 -9.07 3.13
N TYR A 158 13.97 -7.84 2.93
CA TYR A 158 13.20 -6.74 2.38
C TYR A 158 12.77 -7.00 0.93
N GLY A 159 13.66 -7.55 0.09
CA GLY A 159 13.32 -7.92 -1.28
C GLY A 159 12.24 -9.00 -1.38
N ARG A 160 12.28 -10.01 -0.49
CA ARG A 160 11.26 -11.06 -0.42
C ARG A 160 9.93 -10.54 0.13
N MET A 161 9.97 -9.65 1.12
CA MET A 161 8.79 -8.93 1.62
C MET A 161 8.09 -8.17 0.49
N GLY A 162 8.84 -7.39 -0.30
CA GLY A 162 8.30 -6.65 -1.45
C GLY A 162 7.64 -7.56 -2.48
N LEU A 163 8.23 -8.72 -2.76
CA LEU A 163 7.65 -9.72 -3.66
C LEU A 163 6.34 -10.29 -3.12
N ALA A 164 6.29 -10.72 -1.86
CA ALA A 164 5.08 -11.26 -1.25
C ALA A 164 3.95 -10.23 -1.22
N LEU A 165 4.26 -8.97 -0.87
CA LEU A 165 3.29 -7.87 -0.88
C LEU A 165 2.77 -7.54 -2.28
N THR A 166 3.63 -7.63 -3.30
CA THR A 166 3.22 -7.46 -4.70
C THR A 166 2.23 -8.54 -5.12
N SER A 167 2.41 -9.78 -4.64
CA SER A 167 1.50 -10.89 -4.95
C SER A 167 0.12 -10.78 -4.29
N VAL A 168 0.03 -10.06 -3.16
CA VAL A 168 -1.26 -9.76 -2.49
C VAL A 168 -1.79 -8.35 -2.82
N SER A 169 -1.31 -7.75 -3.92
CA SER A 169 -1.74 -6.44 -4.43
C SER A 169 -1.53 -5.24 -3.49
N LYS A 170 -0.65 -5.38 -2.49
CA LYS A 170 -0.24 -4.30 -1.58
C LYS A 170 0.96 -3.54 -2.18
N TYR A 171 0.72 -2.89 -3.32
CA TYR A 171 1.77 -2.26 -4.11
C TYR A 171 2.50 -1.09 -3.41
N PRO A 172 1.81 -0.17 -2.70
CA PRO A 172 2.49 0.92 -2.00
C PRO A 172 3.52 0.42 -0.98
N GLU A 173 3.15 -0.59 -0.19
CA GLU A 173 4.01 -1.21 0.81
C GLU A 173 5.16 -1.96 0.13
N ALA A 174 4.88 -2.73 -0.92
CA ALA A 174 5.90 -3.44 -1.69
C ALA A 174 7.00 -2.50 -2.21
N ILE A 175 6.61 -1.34 -2.76
CA ILE A 175 7.52 -0.30 -3.24
C ILE A 175 8.42 0.21 -2.10
N SER A 176 7.87 0.44 -0.91
CA SER A 176 8.63 0.86 0.27
C SER A 176 9.71 -0.18 0.63
N TYR A 177 9.34 -1.46 0.69
CA TYR A 177 10.26 -2.54 1.00
C TYR A 177 11.34 -2.75 -0.07
N PHE A 178 11.01 -2.66 -1.37
CA PHE A 178 12.02 -2.72 -2.43
C PHE A 178 13.00 -1.54 -2.38
N ASN A 179 12.51 -0.33 -2.12
CA ASN A 179 13.38 0.82 -1.92
C ASN A 179 14.33 0.61 -0.74
N LYS A 180 13.83 0.07 0.38
CA LYS A 180 14.68 -0.26 1.52
C LYS A 180 15.71 -1.34 1.19
N ALA A 181 15.33 -2.35 0.41
CA ALA A 181 16.26 -3.38 -0.09
C ALA A 181 17.37 -2.76 -0.96
N LEU A 182 17.03 -1.81 -1.83
CA LEU A 182 17.98 -1.08 -2.69
C LEU A 182 18.87 -0.10 -1.93
N VAL A 183 18.43 0.44 -0.79
CA VAL A 183 19.32 1.20 0.10
C VAL A 183 20.42 0.31 0.67
N LEU A 184 20.10 -0.97 0.95
CA LEU A 184 21.05 -1.94 1.49
C LEU A 184 21.91 -2.61 0.40
N ASP A 185 21.35 -2.83 -0.79
CA ASP A 185 22.02 -3.44 -1.94
C ASP A 185 21.64 -2.70 -3.25
N PRO A 186 22.30 -1.57 -3.55
CA PRO A 186 21.93 -0.69 -4.65
C PRO A 186 22.10 -1.29 -6.05
N GLU A 187 22.99 -2.27 -6.21
CA GLU A 187 23.30 -2.87 -7.51
C GLU A 187 22.44 -4.09 -7.84
N ASN A 188 21.46 -4.41 -6.99
CA ASN A 188 20.61 -5.57 -7.20
C ASN A 188 19.56 -5.36 -8.30
N ASP A 189 19.84 -5.87 -9.50
CA ASP A 189 18.93 -5.75 -10.65
C ASP A 189 17.57 -6.41 -10.45
N THR A 190 17.50 -7.46 -9.61
CA THR A 190 16.24 -8.12 -9.28
C THR A 190 15.33 -7.17 -8.49
N TYR A 191 15.89 -6.44 -7.51
CA TYR A 191 15.11 -5.45 -6.75
C TYR A 191 14.68 -4.27 -7.63
N LYS A 192 15.56 -3.76 -8.50
CA LYS A 192 15.23 -2.69 -9.46
C LYS A 192 14.08 -3.12 -10.38
N SER A 193 14.12 -4.35 -10.89
CA SER A 193 13.10 -4.87 -11.79
C SER A 193 11.76 -5.09 -11.09
N ASN A 194 11.77 -5.69 -9.89
CA ASN A 194 10.55 -5.92 -9.12
C ASN A 194 9.91 -4.63 -8.61
N LEU A 195 10.72 -3.62 -8.25
CA LEU A 195 10.24 -2.28 -7.92
C LEU A 195 9.45 -1.68 -9.09
N LYS A 196 10.01 -1.70 -10.31
CA LYS A 196 9.32 -1.21 -11.51
C LYS A 196 8.00 -1.95 -11.77
N ILE A 197 7.98 -3.26 -11.56
CA ILE A 197 6.75 -4.06 -11.68
C ILE A 197 5.71 -3.61 -10.65
N ALA A 198 6.09 -3.42 -9.39
CA ALA A 198 5.19 -2.97 -8.34
C ALA A 198 4.65 -1.56 -8.62
N GLU A 199 5.49 -0.62 -9.09
CA GLU A 199 5.08 0.73 -9.50
C GLU A 199 4.11 0.72 -10.68
N GLN A 200 4.35 -0.15 -11.68
CA GLN A 200 3.47 -0.29 -12.83
C GLN A 200 2.09 -0.83 -12.41
N LYS A 201 2.06 -1.90 -11.59
CA LYS A 201 0.81 -2.46 -11.06
C LYS A 201 0.05 -1.46 -10.18
N GLN A 202 0.76 -0.64 -9.41
CA GLN A 202 0.14 0.44 -8.64
C GLN A 202 -0.55 1.45 -9.56
N LYS A 203 0.12 1.89 -10.63
CA LYS A 203 -0.44 2.83 -11.61
C LYS A 203 -1.68 2.26 -12.28
N GLU A 204 -1.61 1.00 -12.71
CA GLU A 204 -2.74 0.28 -13.31
C GLU A 204 -3.93 0.18 -12.35
N ALA A 205 -3.68 -0.16 -11.08
CA ALA A 205 -4.71 -0.22 -10.04
C ALA A 205 -5.32 1.16 -9.71
N SER A 206 -4.53 2.24 -9.85
CA SER A 206 -4.99 3.62 -9.62
C SER A 206 -5.65 4.28 -10.83
N SER A 207 -5.57 3.66 -12.02
CA SER A 207 -6.19 4.18 -13.24
C SER A 207 -7.69 3.88 -13.22
N PRO A 208 -8.57 4.86 -13.56
CA PRO A 208 -10.03 4.67 -13.58
C PRO A 208 -10.52 3.67 -14.65
N THR A 209 -9.62 3.05 -15.42
CA THR A 209 -9.94 1.91 -16.28
C THR A 209 -10.31 0.63 -15.51
N ALA A 210 -10.00 0.55 -14.20
CA ALA A 210 -10.32 -0.61 -13.37
C ALA A 210 -11.69 -0.55 -12.65
N THR A 211 -12.43 0.56 -12.72
CA THR A 211 -13.75 0.69 -12.06
C THR A 211 -14.92 0.06 -12.82
N GLY A 212 -14.69 -0.98 -13.64
CA GLY A 212 -15.79 -1.75 -14.26
C GLY A 212 -16.59 -1.02 -15.36
N LEU A 213 -16.26 0.23 -15.65
CA LEU A 213 -16.64 0.94 -16.88
C LEU A 213 -15.47 0.83 -17.85
N GLY A 214 -15.32 -0.34 -18.46
CA GLY A 214 -14.30 -0.65 -19.47
C GLY A 214 -14.52 0.15 -20.76
N PHE A 215 -14.33 1.46 -20.70
CA PHE A 215 -14.16 2.31 -21.87
C PHE A 215 -12.67 2.59 -22.02
N ASP A 216 -11.98 1.68 -22.71
CA ASP A 216 -10.62 1.92 -23.17
C ASP A 216 -10.67 2.98 -24.29
N MET A 217 -10.41 4.23 -23.93
CA MET A 217 -10.36 5.35 -24.88
C MET A 217 -9.36 5.10 -26.02
N ALA A 218 -8.30 4.31 -25.79
CA ALA A 218 -7.33 3.96 -26.84
C ALA A 218 -7.94 3.04 -27.92
N SER A 219 -8.86 2.16 -27.53
CA SER A 219 -9.59 1.30 -28.47
C SER A 219 -10.65 2.05 -29.29
N LEU A 220 -11.22 3.14 -28.72
CA LEU A 220 -12.20 3.99 -29.40
C LEU A 220 -11.55 4.88 -30.47
N ILE A 221 -10.36 5.42 -30.19
CA ILE A 221 -9.62 6.27 -31.15
C ILE A 221 -9.25 5.49 -32.42
N ASN A 222 -9.07 4.17 -32.33
CA ASN A 222 -8.78 3.32 -33.48
C ASN A 222 -10.02 2.68 -34.13
N ASN A 223 -11.24 2.94 -33.63
CA ASN A 223 -12.45 2.39 -34.21
C ASN A 223 -13.00 3.32 -35.32
N PRO A 224 -13.04 2.88 -36.59
CA PRO A 224 -13.50 3.71 -37.72
C PRO A 224 -14.95 4.21 -37.56
N ALA A 225 -15.81 3.43 -36.90
CA ALA A 225 -17.20 3.80 -36.63
C ALA A 225 -17.29 4.91 -35.57
N PHE A 226 -16.38 4.92 -34.60
CA PHE A 226 -16.29 6.00 -33.62
C PHE A 226 -15.68 7.26 -34.23
N ILE A 227 -14.64 7.13 -35.06
CA ILE A 227 -14.06 8.27 -35.80
C ILE A 227 -15.10 8.92 -36.72
N SER A 228 -15.89 8.13 -37.45
CA SER A 228 -16.94 8.65 -38.33
C SER A 228 -18.09 9.29 -37.56
N MET A 229 -18.46 8.72 -36.41
CA MET A 229 -19.45 9.31 -35.50
C MET A 229 -18.95 10.60 -34.85
N ALA A 230 -17.68 10.66 -34.43
CA ALA A 230 -17.08 11.88 -33.90
C ALA A 230 -16.97 12.97 -34.98
N ALA A 231 -16.64 12.59 -36.21
CA ALA A 231 -16.60 13.49 -37.35
C ALA A 231 -17.99 14.04 -37.71
N SER A 232 -19.04 13.21 -37.68
CA SER A 232 -20.42 13.65 -37.94
C SER A 232 -20.96 14.56 -36.83
N VAL A 233 -20.59 14.27 -35.58
CA VAL A 233 -20.90 15.12 -34.42
C VAL A 233 -20.17 16.47 -34.50
N MET A 234 -18.91 16.51 -34.94
CA MET A 234 -18.18 17.77 -35.17
C MET A 234 -18.67 18.57 -36.39
N GLN A 235 -19.28 17.90 -37.37
CA GLN A 235 -19.96 18.55 -38.49
C GLN A 235 -21.38 19.00 -38.15
N ASN A 236 -21.89 18.62 -36.97
CA ASN A 236 -23.20 19.06 -36.52
C ASN A 236 -23.12 20.53 -36.05
N GLN A 237 -23.87 21.38 -36.74
CA GLN A 237 -23.87 22.84 -36.53
C GLN A 237 -24.33 23.23 -35.11
N GLN A 238 -25.16 22.42 -34.46
CA GLN A 238 -25.60 22.64 -33.06
C GLN A 238 -24.47 22.32 -32.06
N VAL A 239 -23.67 21.29 -32.34
CA VAL A 239 -22.53 20.90 -31.49
C VAL A 239 -21.39 21.91 -31.65
N GLN A 240 -21.16 22.44 -32.85
CA GLN A 240 -20.24 23.57 -33.07
C GLN A 240 -20.67 24.83 -32.32
N GLN A 241 -21.97 25.13 -32.25
CA GLN A 241 -22.49 26.26 -31.47
C GLN A 241 -22.31 26.05 -29.96
N LEU A 242 -22.57 24.84 -29.48
CA LEU A 242 -22.36 24.45 -28.08
C LEU A 242 -20.88 24.55 -27.68
N MET A 243 -19.99 24.05 -28.54
CA MET A 243 -18.54 24.05 -28.31
C MET A 243 -17.94 25.47 -28.41
N SER A 244 -18.47 26.30 -29.32
CA SER A 244 -18.15 27.73 -29.40
C SER A 244 -18.59 28.49 -28.14
N GLY A 245 -19.76 28.15 -27.57
CA GLY A 245 -20.25 28.71 -26.30
C GLY A 245 -19.44 28.27 -25.06
N MET A 246 -18.85 27.08 -25.08
CA MET A 246 -17.92 26.64 -24.04
C MET A 246 -16.53 27.27 -24.20
N MET A 247 -16.02 27.40 -25.43
CA MET A 247 -14.73 28.04 -25.68
C MET A 247 -14.76 29.55 -25.45
N SER A 248 -15.89 30.23 -25.70
CA SER A 248 -16.05 31.64 -25.35
C SER A 248 -16.02 31.89 -23.85
N ASN A 249 -16.47 30.93 -23.03
CA ASN A 249 -16.32 30.98 -21.56
C ASN A 249 -14.94 30.54 -21.05
N ALA A 250 -14.12 29.86 -21.87
CA ALA A 250 -12.79 29.39 -21.49
C ALA A 250 -11.64 30.31 -21.94
N VAL A 251 -11.85 31.21 -22.91
CA VAL A 251 -10.81 32.10 -23.49
C VAL A 251 -10.94 33.55 -22.97
N GLY A 252 -11.43 33.71 -21.74
CA GLY A 252 -11.63 35.00 -21.07
C GLY A 252 -10.69 35.28 -19.88
N GLY A 253 -9.37 35.21 -20.07
CA GLY A 253 -8.38 35.82 -19.16
C GLY A 253 -8.24 35.22 -17.73
N PRO A 254 -7.12 35.48 -17.03
CA PRO A 254 -6.65 34.63 -15.94
C PRO A 254 -7.21 35.01 -14.57
N ALA A 255 -7.31 33.99 -13.71
CA ALA A 255 -7.57 34.04 -12.27
C ALA A 255 -9.03 34.21 -11.82
N ALA A 256 -9.71 33.08 -11.57
CA ALA A 256 -10.53 32.88 -10.38
C ALA A 256 -10.97 31.42 -10.24
N GLY A 257 -10.64 30.80 -9.11
CA GLY A 257 -11.57 29.97 -8.35
C GLY A 257 -12.05 28.66 -8.98
N VAL A 258 -11.64 27.56 -8.35
CA VAL A 258 -12.45 26.35 -8.19
C VAL A 258 -13.89 26.76 -7.83
N GLY A 259 -14.84 26.56 -8.73
CA GLY A 259 -16.26 26.82 -8.46
C GLY A 259 -17.12 26.59 -9.69
N GLY A 260 -17.87 25.49 -9.73
CA GLY A 260 -18.90 25.30 -10.76
C GLY A 260 -19.29 23.87 -11.14
N LEU A 261 -19.22 22.89 -10.23
CA LEU A 261 -20.05 21.67 -10.36
C LEU A 261 -21.46 22.00 -9.87
N SER A 262 -22.20 22.80 -10.64
CA SER A 262 -23.54 23.25 -10.23
C SER A 262 -24.55 23.20 -11.36
N ASP A 263 -24.54 22.17 -12.21
CA ASP A 263 -25.77 21.86 -12.93
C ASP A 263 -25.88 20.41 -13.43
N ILE A 264 -26.06 19.48 -12.48
CA ILE A 264 -26.41 18.08 -12.77
C ILE A 264 -27.68 17.99 -13.63
N SER A 265 -28.62 18.94 -13.51
CA SER A 265 -29.84 18.97 -14.31
C SER A 265 -29.56 19.23 -15.79
N SER A 266 -28.65 20.16 -16.12
CA SER A 266 -28.24 20.39 -17.52
C SER A 266 -27.57 19.17 -18.15
N LEU A 267 -26.84 18.40 -17.34
CA LEU A 267 -26.15 17.19 -17.76
C LEU A 267 -27.14 16.03 -18.00
N ILE A 268 -28.19 15.97 -17.18
CA ILE A 268 -29.31 15.03 -17.36
C ILE A 268 -30.11 15.38 -18.62
N GLU A 269 -30.40 16.65 -18.88
CA GLU A 269 -31.10 17.10 -20.09
C GLU A 269 -30.30 16.80 -21.36
N ALA A 270 -29.00 17.10 -21.34
CA ALA A 270 -28.09 16.76 -22.44
C ALA A 270 -28.03 15.25 -22.67
N GLY A 271 -27.99 14.45 -21.61
CA GLY A 271 -28.04 12.99 -21.68
C GLY A 271 -29.34 12.46 -22.28
N GLN A 272 -30.49 13.07 -21.95
CA GLN A 272 -31.78 12.68 -22.51
C GLN A 272 -31.92 13.04 -23.99
N GLN A 273 -31.46 14.22 -24.40
CA GLN A 273 -31.46 14.63 -25.81
C GLN A 273 -30.55 13.74 -26.65
N PHE A 274 -29.36 13.42 -26.13
CA PHE A 274 -28.43 12.51 -26.79
C PHE A 274 -29.02 11.10 -26.94
N ALA A 275 -29.68 10.57 -25.92
CA ALA A 275 -30.35 9.28 -25.98
C ALA A 275 -31.48 9.25 -27.03
N GLN A 276 -32.28 10.33 -27.12
CA GLN A 276 -33.34 10.45 -28.13
C GLN A 276 -32.77 10.50 -29.55
N GLN A 277 -31.66 11.21 -29.75
CA GLN A 277 -31.01 11.32 -31.06
C GLN A 277 -30.39 9.98 -31.51
N ILE A 278 -29.75 9.24 -30.59
CA ILE A 278 -29.27 7.88 -30.87
C ILE A 278 -30.44 6.96 -31.21
N GLN A 279 -31.57 7.07 -30.51
CA GLN A 279 -32.74 6.23 -30.77
C GLN A 279 -33.36 6.46 -32.16
N GLN A 280 -33.28 7.68 -32.68
CA GLN A 280 -33.77 8.01 -34.02
C GLN A 280 -32.77 7.62 -35.13
N GLN A 281 -31.47 7.80 -34.90
CA GLN A 281 -30.45 7.58 -35.93
C GLN A 281 -29.91 6.15 -35.97
N ASN A 282 -29.94 5.44 -34.85
CA ASN A 282 -29.34 4.10 -34.76
C ASN A 282 -30.07 3.20 -33.74
N PRO A 283 -31.29 2.73 -34.06
CA PRO A 283 -32.10 1.92 -33.14
C PRO A 283 -31.47 0.57 -32.79
N GLU A 284 -30.67 -0.02 -33.68
CA GLU A 284 -29.95 -1.27 -33.43
C GLU A 284 -28.89 -1.12 -32.31
N LEU A 285 -28.25 0.04 -32.20
CA LEU A 285 -27.26 0.32 -31.15
C LEU A 285 -27.92 0.36 -29.77
N ILE A 286 -29.13 0.91 -29.66
CA ILE A 286 -29.94 0.93 -28.43
C ILE A 286 -30.34 -0.50 -28.05
N GLU A 287 -30.70 -1.33 -29.02
CA GLU A 287 -31.10 -2.72 -28.78
C GLU A 287 -29.90 -3.57 -28.34
N GLN A 288 -28.72 -3.36 -28.94
CA GLN A 288 -27.47 -3.96 -28.51
C GLN A 288 -27.09 -3.54 -27.08
N LEU A 289 -27.15 -2.24 -26.76
CA LEU A 289 -26.91 -1.73 -25.39
C LEU A 289 -27.90 -2.31 -24.38
N ARG A 290 -29.19 -2.40 -24.73
CA ARG A 290 -30.24 -2.96 -23.87
C ARG A 290 -30.03 -4.46 -23.62
N ASN A 291 -29.65 -5.21 -24.65
CA ASN A 291 -29.33 -6.63 -24.53
C ASN A 291 -28.06 -6.85 -23.70
N HIS A 292 -27.08 -5.96 -23.80
CA HIS A 292 -25.84 -6.01 -23.02
C HIS A 292 -26.05 -5.66 -21.53
N ILE A 293 -26.97 -4.76 -21.22
CA ILE A 293 -27.38 -4.48 -19.83
C ILE A 293 -28.17 -5.66 -19.26
N ARG A 294 -29.09 -6.26 -20.05
CA ARG A 294 -29.86 -7.44 -19.62
C ARG A 294 -28.99 -8.66 -19.37
N SER A 295 -27.98 -8.91 -20.21
CA SER A 295 -27.05 -10.03 -20.02
C SER A 295 -26.19 -9.87 -18.78
N ARG A 296 -25.85 -8.64 -18.38
CA ARG A 296 -25.17 -8.36 -17.10
C ARG A 296 -26.07 -8.51 -15.88
N SER A 297 -27.37 -8.19 -15.97
CA SER A 297 -28.31 -8.38 -14.85
C SER A 297 -28.66 -9.85 -14.57
N PHE A 298 -28.37 -10.79 -15.49
CA PHE A 298 -28.67 -12.22 -15.31
C PHE A 298 -27.44 -13.08 -14.93
N SER A 299 -26.21 -12.54 -14.96
CA SER A 299 -25.02 -13.29 -14.52
C SER A 299 -24.67 -13.08 -13.03
N GLY A 300 -25.55 -12.42 -12.25
CA GLY A 300 -25.34 -12.10 -10.84
C GLY A 300 -26.21 -12.89 -9.85
N SER A 301 -26.99 -13.88 -10.30
CA SER A 301 -27.94 -14.60 -9.42
C SER A 301 -28.29 -15.99 -9.92
N ALA A 302 -27.28 -16.89 -10.03
CA ALA A 302 -27.50 -18.33 -10.18
C ALA A 302 -26.25 -19.16 -9.83
N GLU A 303 -25.68 -18.99 -8.64
CA GLU A 303 -24.86 -20.03 -7.98
C GLU A 303 -25.12 -19.97 -6.47
N GLU A 304 -26.27 -20.47 -6.04
CA GLU A 304 -26.48 -20.99 -4.68
C GLU A 304 -27.54 -22.10 -4.75
N HIS A 305 -27.19 -23.27 -4.19
CA HIS A 305 -27.96 -24.50 -3.99
C HIS A 305 -28.11 -25.51 -5.14
N SER A 306 -27.12 -26.40 -5.27
CA SER A 306 -27.18 -27.82 -4.81
C SER A 306 -25.87 -28.56 -5.08
#